data_AF-A0A2L0NAH3-F1
#
_entry.id   AF-A0A2L0NAH3-F1
#
_cell.length_a   1.000
_cell.length_b   1.000
_cell.length_c   1.000
_cell.angle_alpha   90.00
_cell.angle_beta   90.00
_cell.angle_gamma   90.00
#
_symmetry.space_group_name_H-M   'P 1'
#
loop_
_entity.id
_entity.type
_entity.pdbx_description
1 polymer ?
#
loop_
_entity_poly.entity_id
_entity_poly.type
_entity_poly.pdbx_seq_one_letter_code
_entity_poly.pdbx_strand_id
1 'polypeptide(L)'
;MTTTQLLTPYRLGPLDLPNRVVVAPMTRFRAAEDGTPLPVVAEHYAQRACTGLIITEGVWPSRRGRPAGPAATPTTRRSPQPLPLPRPRCPPPQPQPDRLSVAAARFDPTRRTLTTGTPPMPRSDGPDTGRSTRRPAPLTAARLAEGWRAAGVEEGMAVIVHSSLSSLGPVAGGAATVVESLRAAVGRAGTLAVPAFTGQVADPAPDHTGAPTPGVARRRAAVPLFHPGLPSTVGAVPEALRALPGSVRSRHPQASVAAVGAQAEEVTARQTLGFAVGRTSPFGALHDLDGYVLLVGVGHNRNTFLHYAETLAPVRRLKTRRFPMAVDGERVWIETPDVGNDNDTHFPTVGREFEEHAGIREVVVGNAPCRLLPVRLLIPFATRRLTELLTADGLTA
;
A
#
# COMPACT_ATOMS: atom_id res chain seq x y z
N MET A 1 35.25 -7.13 -12.23
CA MET A 1 33.90 -7.69 -12.05
C MET A 1 33.48 -7.43 -10.62
N THR A 2 32.46 -6.61 -10.40
CA THR A 2 31.93 -6.32 -9.06
C THR A 2 31.18 -7.55 -8.57
N THR A 3 31.67 -8.19 -7.51
CA THR A 3 31.04 -9.36 -6.90
C THR A 3 29.69 -8.94 -6.31
N THR A 4 28.59 -9.36 -6.95
CA THR A 4 27.23 -9.04 -6.52
C THR A 4 26.97 -9.58 -5.12
N GLN A 5 26.68 -8.71 -4.15
CA GLN A 5 26.39 -9.08 -2.75
C GLN A 5 25.20 -10.04 -2.58
N LEU A 6 24.36 -10.18 -3.61
CA LEU A 6 23.16 -11.02 -3.59
C LEU A 6 23.44 -12.50 -3.26
N LEU A 7 24.55 -13.04 -3.77
CA LEU A 7 24.87 -14.47 -3.67
C LEU A 7 25.87 -14.80 -2.54
N THR A 8 26.21 -13.84 -1.69
CA THR A 8 27.13 -14.05 -0.57
C THR A 8 26.38 -14.38 0.72
N PRO A 9 26.97 -15.14 1.65
CA PRO A 9 26.34 -15.48 2.93
C PRO A 9 25.85 -14.26 3.71
N TYR A 10 24.75 -14.43 4.44
CA TYR A 10 24.10 -13.36 5.21
C TYR A 10 23.59 -13.90 6.53
N ARG A 11 23.80 -13.13 7.61
CA ARG A 11 23.20 -13.42 8.90
C ARG A 11 21.95 -12.58 9.10
N LEU A 12 20.78 -13.24 9.12
CA LEU A 12 19.49 -12.63 9.40
C LEU A 12 19.06 -13.01 10.83
N GLY A 13 19.46 -12.20 11.81
CA GLY A 13 19.18 -12.49 13.22
C GLY A 13 19.85 -13.80 13.66
N PRO A 14 19.08 -14.81 14.12
CA PRO A 14 19.62 -16.13 14.49
C PRO A 14 19.89 -17.05 13.28
N LEU A 15 19.50 -16.64 12.06
CA LEU A 15 19.62 -17.48 10.87
C LEU A 15 20.90 -17.17 10.11
N ASP A 16 21.73 -18.20 9.89
CA ASP A 16 22.82 -18.15 8.92
C ASP A 16 22.28 -18.60 7.56
N LEU A 17 22.29 -17.68 6.58
CA LEU A 17 21.77 -17.91 5.24
C LEU A 17 22.92 -18.02 4.23
N PRO A 18 22.82 -18.92 3.24
CA PRO A 18 23.86 -19.09 2.22
C PRO A 18 23.93 -17.89 1.26
N ASN A 19 22.86 -17.11 1.15
CA ASN A 19 22.75 -15.94 0.28
C ASN A 19 21.62 -14.99 0.77
N ARG A 20 21.38 -13.89 0.04
CA ARG A 20 20.34 -12.89 0.33
C ARG A 20 19.05 -13.12 -0.46
N VAL A 21 18.87 -14.31 -1.05
CA VAL A 21 17.67 -14.64 -1.81
C VAL A 21 16.60 -15.19 -0.86
N VAL A 22 15.38 -14.68 -1.01
CA VAL A 22 14.20 -15.13 -0.25
C VAL A 22 13.17 -15.67 -1.24
N VAL A 23 12.73 -16.91 -1.02
CA VAL A 23 11.63 -17.51 -1.77
C VAL A 23 10.31 -17.06 -1.14
N ALA A 24 9.47 -16.39 -1.94
CA ALA A 24 8.15 -15.94 -1.51
C ALA A 24 7.24 -17.15 -1.19
N PRO A 25 6.36 -17.04 -0.17
CA PRO A 25 5.45 -18.12 0.17
C PRO A 25 4.42 -18.33 -0.93
N MET A 26 4.05 -19.59 -1.19
CA MET A 26 2.83 -19.86 -1.93
C MET A 26 1.62 -19.47 -1.06
N THR A 27 0.58 -18.95 -1.70
CA THR A 27 -0.71 -18.78 -1.04
C THR A 27 -1.43 -20.14 -1.01
N ARG A 28 -2.30 -20.37 -0.02
CA ARG A 28 -3.16 -21.57 0.05
C ARG A 28 -4.24 -21.66 -1.05
N PHE A 29 -4.00 -21.01 -2.19
CA PHE A 29 -4.79 -21.18 -3.40
C PHE A 29 -4.64 -22.58 -4.01
N ARG A 30 -3.53 -23.29 -3.72
CA ARG A 30 -3.27 -24.68 -4.15
C ARG A 30 -3.42 -25.71 -3.03
N ALA A 31 -4.33 -25.43 -2.10
CA ALA A 31 -4.69 -26.31 -1.00
C ALA A 31 -6.06 -26.96 -1.25
N ALA A 32 -6.39 -28.01 -0.50
CA ALA A 32 -7.72 -28.61 -0.47
C ALA A 32 -8.78 -27.62 0.06
N GLU A 33 -10.06 -28.00 -0.04
CA GLU A 33 -11.17 -27.13 0.35
C GLU A 33 -11.21 -26.79 1.85
N ASP A 34 -10.61 -27.59 2.70
CA ASP A 34 -10.43 -27.29 4.12
C ASP A 34 -9.19 -26.40 4.39
N GLY A 35 -8.41 -26.11 3.34
CA GLY A 35 -7.14 -25.42 3.41
C GLY A 35 -5.94 -26.35 3.56
N THR A 36 -6.10 -27.68 3.60
CA THR A 36 -4.98 -28.64 3.75
C THR A 36 -4.02 -28.58 2.55
N PRO A 37 -2.69 -28.39 2.75
CA PRO A 37 -1.74 -28.36 1.65
C PRO A 37 -1.72 -29.68 0.86
N LEU A 38 -1.73 -29.60 -0.46
CA LEU A 38 -1.65 -30.77 -1.33
C LEU A 38 -0.18 -31.23 -1.52
N PRO A 39 0.09 -32.47 -1.94
CA PRO A 39 1.47 -32.97 -2.15
C PRO A 39 2.33 -32.10 -3.08
N VAL A 40 1.73 -31.42 -4.06
CA VAL A 40 2.41 -30.47 -4.96
C VAL A 40 3.08 -29.31 -4.23
N VAL A 41 2.57 -28.93 -3.05
CA VAL A 41 3.12 -27.86 -2.22
C VAL A 41 4.45 -28.31 -1.58
N ALA A 42 4.50 -29.53 -1.08
CA ALA A 42 5.74 -30.10 -0.53
C ALA A 42 6.81 -30.25 -1.62
N GLU A 43 6.43 -30.75 -2.79
CA GLU A 43 7.32 -30.86 -3.96
C GLU A 43 7.86 -29.48 -4.40
N HIS A 44 7.01 -28.45 -4.41
CA HIS A 44 7.42 -27.09 -4.77
C HIS A 44 8.56 -26.56 -3.90
N TYR A 45 8.50 -26.74 -2.58
CA TYR A 45 9.56 -26.28 -1.67
C TYR A 45 10.77 -27.21 -1.68
N ALA A 46 10.58 -28.52 -1.84
CA ALA A 46 11.68 -29.47 -1.97
C ALA A 46 12.60 -29.11 -3.15
N GLN A 47 12.01 -28.71 -4.29
CA GLN A 47 12.77 -28.24 -5.46
C GLN A 47 13.57 -26.95 -5.22
N ARG A 48 13.24 -26.20 -4.16
CA ARG A 48 13.83 -24.88 -3.85
C ARG A 48 14.66 -24.87 -2.57
N ALA A 49 14.86 -26.03 -1.95
CA ALA A 49 15.55 -26.20 -0.67
C ALA A 49 16.92 -25.48 -0.61
N CYS A 50 17.62 -25.35 -1.74
CA CYS A 50 18.95 -24.74 -1.81
C CYS A 50 18.95 -23.26 -2.28
N THR A 51 17.80 -22.63 -2.48
CA THR A 51 17.73 -21.29 -3.09
C THR A 51 18.14 -20.17 -2.14
N GLY A 52 17.96 -20.34 -0.82
CA GLY A 52 18.19 -19.30 0.18
C GLY A 52 17.24 -19.46 1.36
N LEU A 53 16.71 -18.35 1.89
CA LEU A 53 15.65 -18.41 2.89
C LEU A 53 14.32 -18.77 2.23
N ILE A 54 13.67 -19.84 2.67
CA ILE A 54 12.33 -20.22 2.21
C ILE A 54 11.31 -19.78 3.25
N ILE A 55 10.41 -18.89 2.86
CA ILE A 55 9.20 -18.60 3.64
C ILE A 55 8.13 -19.54 3.09
N THR A 56 7.69 -20.49 3.91
CA THR A 56 6.64 -21.43 3.52
C THR A 56 5.26 -20.81 3.71
N GLU A 57 4.29 -21.29 2.92
CA GLU A 57 2.84 -21.07 2.95
C GLU A 57 2.28 -19.85 3.72
N GLY A 58 1.52 -19.00 3.00
CA GLY A 58 0.65 -18.01 3.62
C GLY A 58 -0.69 -18.60 4.07
N VAL A 59 -1.00 -18.55 5.37
CA VAL A 59 -2.31 -18.97 5.95
C VAL A 59 -3.26 -17.78 6.03
N TRP A 60 -4.55 -17.99 5.73
CA TRP A 60 -5.57 -16.96 5.90
C TRP A 60 -5.83 -16.69 7.40
N PRO A 61 -5.85 -15.43 7.87
CA PRO A 61 -6.14 -15.11 9.27
C PRO A 61 -7.57 -15.44 9.70
N SER A 62 -8.49 -15.57 8.73
CA SER A 62 -9.89 -15.92 8.98
C SER A 62 -10.51 -16.63 7.78
N ARG A 63 -11.60 -17.37 8.00
CA ARG A 63 -12.40 -17.98 6.92
C ARG A 63 -12.91 -16.97 5.90
N ARG A 64 -13.20 -15.72 6.31
CA ARG A 64 -13.64 -14.63 5.41
C ARG A 64 -12.53 -14.11 4.49
N GLY A 65 -11.27 -14.23 4.91
CA GLY A 65 -10.11 -13.85 4.10
C GLY A 65 -9.70 -14.89 3.06
N ARG A 66 -10.46 -15.99 2.96
CA ARG A 66 -10.24 -17.04 1.98
C ARG A 66 -10.76 -16.58 0.61
N PRO A 67 -9.94 -16.59 -0.44
CA PRO A 67 -10.40 -16.29 -1.79
C PRO A 67 -11.45 -17.32 -2.24
N ALA A 68 -12.54 -16.86 -2.85
CA ALA A 68 -13.51 -17.75 -3.50
C ALA A 68 -12.88 -18.28 -4.80
N GLY A 69 -12.48 -19.56 -4.81
CA GLY A 69 -11.86 -20.25 -5.94
C GLY A 69 -12.27 -21.74 -5.94
N PRO A 70 -12.28 -22.39 -7.12
CA PRO A 70 -13.28 -23.39 -7.47
C PRO A 70 -13.19 -24.63 -6.57
N ALA A 71 -14.35 -25.07 -6.07
CA ALA A 71 -14.55 -26.48 -5.79
C ALA A 71 -14.13 -27.27 -7.03
N ALA A 72 -13.36 -28.33 -6.81
CA ALA A 72 -12.85 -29.23 -7.82
C ALA A 72 -13.91 -29.53 -8.89
N THR A 73 -13.76 -28.95 -10.08
CA THR A 73 -14.38 -29.51 -11.28
C THR A 73 -13.36 -30.51 -11.82
N PRO A 74 -13.69 -31.81 -11.99
CA PRO A 74 -12.77 -32.76 -12.56
C PRO A 74 -12.61 -32.46 -14.04
N THR A 75 -11.71 -31.55 -14.40
CA THR A 75 -11.31 -31.33 -15.78
C THR A 75 -10.44 -32.50 -16.22
N THR A 76 -11.00 -33.34 -17.08
CA THR A 76 -10.38 -34.51 -17.75
C THR A 76 -9.25 -34.17 -18.73
N ARG A 77 -8.61 -33.00 -18.63
CA ARG A 77 -7.37 -32.72 -19.38
C ARG A 77 -6.17 -32.93 -18.47
N ARG A 78 -5.54 -34.11 -18.62
CA ARG A 78 -4.16 -34.33 -18.16
C ARG A 78 -3.27 -33.25 -18.78
N SER A 79 -2.93 -32.24 -18.00
CA SER A 79 -1.72 -31.46 -18.26
C SER A 79 -0.55 -32.43 -18.15
N PRO A 80 0.45 -32.41 -19.06
CA PRO A 80 1.60 -33.28 -18.95
C PRO A 80 2.23 -33.04 -17.57
N GLN A 81 2.38 -34.12 -16.80
CA GLN A 81 3.09 -34.03 -15.53
C GLN A 81 4.49 -33.50 -15.84
N PRO A 82 4.93 -32.40 -15.19
CA PRO A 82 6.31 -31.99 -15.31
C PRO A 82 7.18 -33.17 -14.84
N LEU A 83 8.14 -33.56 -15.68
CA LEU A 83 9.13 -34.58 -15.35
C LEU A 83 9.71 -34.27 -13.96
N PRO A 84 9.90 -35.27 -13.08
CA PRO A 84 10.50 -35.03 -11.77
C PRO A 84 11.88 -34.43 -11.98
N LEU A 85 12.03 -33.16 -11.62
CA LEU A 85 13.33 -32.50 -11.62
C LEU A 85 14.18 -33.16 -10.53
N PRO A 86 15.47 -33.44 -10.80
CA PRO A 86 16.35 -33.98 -9.77
C PRO A 86 16.40 -33.02 -8.58
N ARG A 87 16.30 -33.57 -7.37
CA ARG A 87 16.47 -32.78 -6.13
C ARG A 87 17.82 -32.07 -6.18
N PRO A 88 17.90 -30.76 -5.91
CA PRO A 88 19.17 -30.06 -5.91
C PRO A 88 20.09 -30.68 -4.84
N ARG A 89 21.33 -31.02 -5.24
CA ARG A 89 22.38 -31.41 -4.29
C ARG A 89 22.89 -30.14 -3.62
N CYS A 90 22.39 -29.83 -2.43
CA CYS A 90 22.98 -28.77 -1.60
C CYS A 90 24.43 -29.16 -1.24
N PRO A 91 25.39 -28.22 -1.24
CA PRO A 91 26.70 -28.46 -0.62
C PRO A 91 26.51 -28.77 0.88
N PRO A 92 27.32 -29.66 1.46
CA PRO A 92 27.20 -30.01 2.87
C PRO A 92 27.37 -28.74 3.74
N PRO A 93 26.58 -28.59 4.82
CA PRO A 93 26.77 -27.50 5.76
C PRO A 93 28.20 -27.56 6.31
N GLN A 94 28.89 -26.43 6.34
CA GLN A 94 30.19 -26.35 6.98
C GLN A 94 30.02 -26.62 8.48
N PRO A 95 30.86 -27.45 9.10
CA PRO A 95 30.72 -27.80 10.51
C PRO A 95 30.84 -26.54 11.39
N GLN A 96 29.78 -26.23 12.14
CA GLN A 96 29.80 -25.24 13.21
C GLN A 96 29.90 -25.97 14.56
N PRO A 97 30.61 -25.40 15.56
CA PRO A 97 30.73 -26.01 16.88
C PRO A 97 29.39 -26.03 17.62
N ASP A 98 29.10 -27.17 18.24
CA ASP A 98 27.85 -27.52 18.93
C ASP A 98 27.31 -26.44 19.86
N ARG A 99 26.09 -25.96 19.61
CA ARG A 99 25.18 -25.42 20.64
C ARG A 99 23.71 -25.78 20.37
N LEU A 100 23.34 -26.92 20.95
CA LEU A 100 22.06 -27.34 21.57
C LEU A 100 20.73 -26.63 21.21
N SER A 101 19.87 -27.44 20.58
CA SER A 101 18.44 -27.70 20.84
C SER A 101 17.41 -26.55 20.86
N VAL A 102 16.52 -26.59 19.87
CA VAL A 102 15.20 -25.92 19.90
C VAL A 102 14.31 -26.59 20.96
N ALA A 103 14.03 -25.89 22.05
CA ALA A 103 13.03 -26.29 23.03
C ALA A 103 11.62 -25.92 22.54
N ALA A 104 10.77 -26.92 22.32
CA ALA A 104 9.33 -26.73 22.23
C ALA A 104 8.79 -26.35 23.62
N ALA A 105 8.32 -25.13 23.80
CA ALA A 105 7.71 -24.68 25.05
C ALA A 105 6.33 -25.35 25.23
N ARG A 106 6.20 -26.22 26.24
CA ARG A 106 4.90 -26.59 26.83
C ARG A 106 4.67 -25.71 28.07
N PHE A 107 3.47 -25.17 28.19
CA PHE A 107 3.03 -24.36 29.33
C PHE A 107 2.50 -25.28 30.45
N ASP A 108 3.07 -25.17 31.65
CA ASP A 108 2.59 -25.84 32.88
C ASP A 108 2.06 -24.77 33.85
N PRO A 109 0.78 -24.82 34.26
CA PRO A 109 0.15 -23.76 35.05
C PRO A 109 0.36 -23.86 36.57
N THR A 110 1.25 -24.71 37.11
CA THR A 110 1.18 -25.07 38.55
C THR A 110 2.39 -24.79 39.46
N ARG A 111 3.50 -24.15 39.04
CA ARG A 111 4.65 -23.94 39.95
C ARG A 111 5.01 -22.49 40.25
N ARG A 112 4.69 -22.09 41.49
CA ARG A 112 5.24 -20.96 42.23
C ARG A 112 6.68 -21.27 42.70
N THR A 113 7.60 -20.36 42.40
CA THR A 113 8.90 -20.07 43.07
C THR A 113 9.86 -21.20 43.43
N LEU A 114 11.15 -21.05 43.07
CA LEU A 114 12.25 -20.89 44.04
C LEU A 114 13.62 -20.70 43.36
N THR A 115 14.32 -19.68 43.83
CA THR A 115 15.76 -19.37 43.79
C THR A 115 16.62 -20.43 44.50
N THR A 116 17.91 -20.59 44.13
CA THR A 116 19.13 -20.22 44.92
C THR A 116 20.43 -20.95 44.48
N GLY A 117 21.54 -20.20 44.45
CA GLY A 117 22.95 -20.61 44.75
C GLY A 117 23.81 -21.11 43.58
N THR A 118 25.10 -20.78 43.37
CA THR A 118 26.17 -20.01 44.06
C THR A 118 27.31 -19.81 43.00
N PRO A 119 28.16 -18.75 43.03
CA PRO A 119 29.00 -18.33 41.89
C PRO A 119 30.40 -18.98 41.86
N PRO A 120 31.13 -18.94 40.72
CA PRO A 120 32.46 -18.31 40.78
C PRO A 120 32.99 -17.56 39.54
N MET A 121 33.75 -16.50 39.87
CA MET A 121 34.97 -15.95 39.26
C MET A 121 34.90 -14.95 38.07
N PRO A 122 35.67 -13.85 38.15
CA PRO A 122 35.58 -12.72 37.25
C PRO A 122 36.24 -13.06 35.92
N ARG A 123 35.52 -12.84 34.81
CA ARG A 123 36.14 -12.78 33.50
C ARG A 123 36.47 -11.32 33.22
N SER A 124 37.76 -11.10 33.02
CA SER A 124 38.39 -9.85 32.57
C SER A 124 37.56 -9.16 31.48
N ASP A 125 37.35 -7.85 31.70
CA ASP A 125 36.81 -6.92 30.72
C ASP A 125 37.66 -6.92 29.45
N GLY A 126 37.20 -7.67 28.44
CA GLY A 126 37.52 -7.37 27.04
C GLY A 126 36.50 -6.36 26.52
N PRO A 127 36.89 -5.41 25.64
CA PRO A 127 35.96 -4.41 25.16
C PRO A 127 34.82 -5.10 24.40
N ASP A 128 33.62 -5.04 25.01
CA ASP A 128 32.37 -5.43 24.38
C ASP A 128 32.14 -4.51 23.17
N THR A 129 32.59 -4.95 22.01
CA THR A 129 32.20 -4.38 20.71
C THR A 129 30.91 -5.02 20.20
N GLY A 130 30.10 -5.55 21.11
CA GLY A 130 28.70 -5.87 20.89
C GLY A 130 27.95 -4.62 20.49
N ARG A 131 27.87 -4.37 19.18
CA ARG A 131 26.87 -3.47 18.59
C ARG A 131 25.50 -4.04 18.96
N SER A 132 24.99 -3.60 20.11
CA SER A 132 23.59 -3.73 20.51
C SER A 132 22.74 -3.30 19.33
N THR A 133 22.13 -4.27 18.64
CA THR A 133 21.13 -4.00 17.60
C THR A 133 19.83 -3.59 18.29
N ARG A 134 19.88 -2.48 19.02
CA ARG A 134 18.70 -1.86 19.62
C ARG A 134 17.76 -1.53 18.47
N ARG A 135 16.67 -2.28 18.34
CA ARG A 135 15.62 -2.01 17.35
C ARG A 135 15.27 -0.52 17.49
N PRO A 136 15.32 0.28 16.40
CA PRO A 136 15.06 1.71 16.51
C PRO A 136 13.71 1.92 17.20
N ALA A 137 13.71 2.84 18.17
CA ALA A 137 12.50 3.17 18.91
C ALA A 137 11.41 3.60 17.91
N PRO A 138 10.14 3.23 18.15
CA PRO A 138 9.06 3.62 17.25
C PRO A 138 8.92 5.14 17.20
N LEU A 139 8.60 5.67 16.02
CA LEU A 139 8.31 7.08 15.81
C LEU A 139 7.11 7.50 16.65
N THR A 140 7.26 8.61 17.35
CA THR A 140 6.22 9.22 18.18
C THR A 140 5.51 10.35 17.43
N ALA A 141 4.35 10.77 17.92
CA ALA A 141 3.62 11.91 17.37
C ALA A 141 4.48 13.17 17.27
N ALA A 142 5.29 13.46 18.30
CA ALA A 142 6.18 14.62 18.34
C ALA A 142 7.25 14.58 17.24
N ARG A 143 7.90 13.43 17.06
CA ARG A 143 8.91 13.22 15.99
C ARG A 143 8.31 13.34 14.60
N LEU A 144 7.11 12.80 14.39
CA LEU A 144 6.40 12.95 13.13
C LEU A 144 6.05 14.42 12.87
N ALA A 145 5.51 15.13 13.87
CA ALA A 145 5.16 16.55 13.73
C ALA A 145 6.36 17.43 13.37
N GLU A 146 7.53 17.17 13.95
CA GLU A 146 8.77 17.83 13.55
C GLU A 146 9.19 17.50 12.12
N GLY A 147 9.04 16.23 11.71
CA GLY A 147 9.28 15.80 10.33
C GLY A 147 8.37 16.49 9.33
N TRP A 148 7.08 16.65 9.65
CA TRP A 148 6.11 17.37 8.80
C TRP A 148 6.50 18.83 8.64
N ARG A 149 6.87 19.52 9.72
CA ARG A 149 7.37 20.90 9.66
C ARG A 149 8.67 21.01 8.87
N ALA A 150 9.59 20.07 9.03
CA ALA A 150 10.82 20.01 8.24
C ALA A 150 10.54 19.78 6.74
N ALA A 151 9.48 19.04 6.41
CA ALA A 151 9.00 18.86 5.04
C ALA A 151 8.24 20.09 4.49
N GLY A 152 8.05 21.14 5.30
CA GLY A 152 7.41 22.40 4.91
C GLY A 152 5.91 22.46 5.22
N VAL A 153 5.35 21.53 6.00
CA VAL A 153 3.94 21.62 6.43
C VAL A 153 3.81 22.71 7.49
N GLU A 154 2.95 23.70 7.23
CA GLU A 154 2.71 24.85 8.09
C GLU A 154 1.25 24.90 8.56
N GLU A 155 1.02 25.69 9.62
CA GLU A 155 -0.31 25.94 10.15
C GLU A 155 -1.19 26.66 9.11
N GLY A 156 -2.46 26.26 9.02
CA GLY A 156 -3.42 26.84 8.07
C GLY A 156 -3.42 26.21 6.67
N MET A 157 -2.45 25.36 6.34
CA MET A 157 -2.41 24.72 5.02
C MET A 157 -3.58 23.75 4.78
N ALA A 158 -4.07 23.74 3.55
CA ALA A 158 -4.92 22.67 3.02
C ALA A 158 -4.03 21.62 2.32
N VAL A 159 -3.90 20.43 2.91
CA VAL A 159 -2.96 19.39 2.44
C VAL A 159 -3.70 18.09 2.14
N ILE A 160 -3.56 17.58 0.91
CA ILE A 160 -3.93 16.19 0.61
C ILE A 160 -2.72 15.28 0.82
N VAL A 161 -2.93 14.12 1.44
CA VAL A 161 -1.85 13.20 1.79
C VAL A 161 -1.98 11.88 1.04
N HIS A 162 -0.90 11.49 0.38
CA HIS A 162 -0.69 10.17 -0.21
C HIS A 162 0.44 9.49 0.55
N SER A 163 0.21 8.31 1.12
CA SER A 163 1.14 7.77 2.11
C SER A 163 1.26 6.25 2.09
N SER A 164 2.46 5.76 2.38
CA SER A 164 2.72 4.38 2.80
C SER A 164 3.08 4.37 4.29
N LEU A 165 2.27 3.71 5.14
CA LEU A 165 2.58 3.65 6.58
C LEU A 165 3.87 2.88 6.86
N SER A 166 4.12 1.80 6.11
CA SER A 166 5.29 0.95 6.33
C SER A 166 6.61 1.63 5.97
N SER A 167 6.60 2.60 5.05
CA SER A 167 7.81 3.33 4.66
C SER A 167 8.34 4.24 5.77
N LEU A 168 7.49 4.67 6.72
CA LEU A 168 7.91 5.47 7.87
C LEU A 168 8.78 4.66 8.85
N GLY A 169 8.68 3.33 8.82
CA GLY A 169 9.20 2.45 9.86
C GLY A 169 8.19 2.25 11.00
N PRO A 170 8.60 1.68 12.15
CA PRO A 170 7.70 1.47 13.28
C PRO A 170 7.16 2.81 13.81
N VAL A 171 5.84 2.97 13.86
CA VAL A 171 5.16 4.15 14.43
C VAL A 171 4.37 3.72 15.66
N ALA A 172 4.60 4.37 16.80
CA ALA A 172 3.82 4.14 18.01
C ALA A 172 2.37 4.59 17.73
N GLY A 173 1.38 3.73 17.98
CA GLY A 173 -0.02 4.01 17.65
C GLY A 173 -0.40 3.89 16.16
N GLY A 174 0.56 3.57 15.29
CA GLY A 174 0.32 3.29 13.87
C GLY A 174 -0.27 4.47 13.10
N ALA A 175 -1.25 4.20 12.23
CA ALA A 175 -1.84 5.20 11.34
C ALA A 175 -2.53 6.36 12.09
N ALA A 176 -3.15 6.09 13.24
CA ALA A 176 -3.83 7.10 14.04
C ALA A 176 -2.85 8.21 14.47
N THR A 177 -1.65 7.84 14.92
CA THR A 177 -0.60 8.79 15.31
C THR A 177 -0.03 9.58 14.13
N VAL A 178 0.00 9.00 12.92
CA VAL A 178 0.34 9.76 11.70
C VAL A 178 -0.72 10.84 11.43
N VAL A 179 -2.00 10.48 11.49
CA VAL A 179 -3.11 11.43 11.28
C VAL A 179 -3.12 12.52 12.36
N GLU A 180 -2.95 12.16 13.63
CA GLU A 180 -2.91 13.11 14.74
C GLU A 180 -1.74 14.10 14.60
N SER A 181 -0.54 13.61 14.26
CA SER A 181 0.63 14.47 14.08
C SER A 181 0.50 15.41 12.88
N LEU A 182 -0.09 14.96 11.78
CA LEU A 182 -0.40 15.82 10.63
C LEU A 182 -1.44 16.88 11.01
N ARG A 183 -2.51 16.51 11.75
CA ARG A 183 -3.53 17.45 12.22
C ARG A 183 -2.92 18.52 13.12
N ALA A 184 -2.01 18.12 13.99
CA ALA A 184 -1.28 19.05 14.84
C ALA A 184 -0.33 19.96 14.04
N ALA A 185 0.23 19.48 12.92
CA ALA A 185 1.11 20.28 12.07
C ALA A 185 0.35 21.36 11.29
N VAL A 186 -0.81 21.03 10.70
CA VAL A 186 -1.64 22.00 9.97
C VAL A 186 -2.48 22.90 10.89
N GLY A 187 -2.57 22.56 12.19
CA GLY A 187 -3.28 23.36 13.19
C GLY A 187 -4.81 23.39 13.00
N ARG A 188 -5.47 24.27 13.76
CA ARG A 188 -6.95 24.35 13.78
C ARG A 188 -7.52 25.04 12.54
N ALA A 189 -6.73 25.94 11.95
CA ALA A 189 -7.09 26.66 10.72
C ALA A 189 -6.81 25.85 9.45
N GLY A 190 -6.03 24.76 9.54
CA GLY A 190 -5.69 23.92 8.40
C GLY A 190 -6.73 22.87 8.06
N THR A 191 -6.53 22.23 6.91
CA THR A 191 -7.38 21.16 6.40
C THR A 191 -6.53 20.01 5.91
N LEU A 192 -6.85 18.78 6.33
CA LEU A 192 -6.24 17.56 5.82
C LEU A 192 -7.23 16.78 5.00
N ALA A 193 -6.79 16.31 3.84
CA ALA A 193 -7.54 15.45 2.95
C ALA A 193 -6.76 14.18 2.62
N VAL A 194 -7.46 13.10 2.28
CA VAL A 194 -6.88 11.84 1.79
C VAL A 194 -7.78 11.22 0.72
N PRO A 195 -7.20 10.56 -0.30
CA PRO A 195 -7.98 9.70 -1.18
C PRO A 195 -8.62 8.56 -0.39
N ALA A 196 -9.95 8.48 -0.40
CA ALA A 196 -10.73 7.43 0.24
C ALA A 196 -11.34 6.53 -0.85
N PHE A 197 -10.52 5.99 -1.75
CA PHE A 197 -11.03 5.24 -2.90
C PHE A 197 -11.57 3.86 -2.49
N THR A 198 -12.59 3.43 -3.22
CA THR A 198 -13.39 2.24 -2.93
C THR A 198 -13.40 1.34 -4.16
N GLY A 199 -12.25 0.70 -4.43
CA GLY A 199 -12.07 -0.20 -5.57
C GLY A 199 -13.04 -1.39 -5.56
N GLN A 200 -13.53 -1.77 -4.39
CA GLN A 200 -14.55 -2.81 -4.22
C GLN A 200 -15.93 -2.46 -4.80
N VAL A 201 -16.15 -1.20 -5.22
CA VAL A 201 -17.40 -0.72 -5.84
C VAL A 201 -17.29 -0.74 -7.39
N ALA A 202 -16.18 -1.24 -7.94
CA ALA A 202 -16.01 -1.37 -9.38
C ALA A 202 -16.76 -2.55 -9.99
N ASP A 203 -17.10 -2.44 -11.27
CA ASP A 203 -17.64 -3.56 -12.05
C ASP A 203 -16.63 -4.71 -12.09
N PRO A 204 -16.98 -5.91 -11.60
CA PRO A 204 -16.11 -7.08 -11.62
C PRO A 204 -15.99 -7.73 -13.00
N ALA A 205 -16.64 -7.17 -14.03
CA ALA A 205 -16.55 -7.61 -15.42
C ALA A 205 -16.49 -6.40 -16.37
N PRO A 206 -15.42 -5.58 -16.31
CA PRO A 206 -15.33 -4.34 -17.07
C PRO A 206 -15.30 -4.55 -18.60
N ASP A 207 -14.83 -5.71 -19.06
CA ASP A 207 -14.76 -6.03 -20.49
C ASP A 207 -16.05 -6.67 -21.02
N HIS A 208 -17.03 -6.95 -20.16
CA HIS A 208 -18.30 -7.56 -20.58
C HIS A 208 -19.20 -6.54 -21.26
N THR A 209 -19.55 -6.81 -22.52
CA THR A 209 -20.46 -6.01 -23.34
C THR A 209 -21.83 -6.69 -23.51
N GLY A 210 -22.87 -5.90 -23.73
CA GLY A 210 -24.24 -6.39 -23.91
C GLY A 210 -24.90 -6.89 -22.61
N ALA A 211 -25.97 -7.69 -22.76
CA ALA A 211 -26.73 -8.21 -21.63
C ALA A 211 -25.84 -9.09 -20.71
N PRO A 212 -25.93 -8.94 -19.38
CA PRO A 212 -25.11 -9.72 -18.46
C PRO A 212 -25.50 -11.19 -18.51
N THR A 213 -24.51 -12.08 -18.69
CA THR A 213 -24.71 -13.52 -18.47
C THR A 213 -25.11 -13.78 -17.01
N PRO A 214 -25.75 -14.91 -16.67
CA PRO A 214 -26.10 -15.22 -15.28
C PRO A 214 -24.92 -15.13 -14.29
N GLY A 215 -23.71 -15.49 -14.75
CA GLY A 215 -22.48 -15.37 -13.95
C GLY A 215 -22.06 -13.91 -13.71
N VAL A 216 -22.15 -13.06 -14.74
CA VAL A 216 -21.85 -11.62 -14.62
C VAL A 216 -22.90 -10.93 -13.75
N ALA A 217 -24.18 -11.23 -13.96
CA ALA A 217 -25.28 -10.71 -13.15
C ALA A 217 -25.08 -11.02 -11.66
N ARG A 218 -24.75 -12.28 -11.32
CA ARG A 218 -24.47 -12.68 -9.93
C ARG A 218 -23.29 -11.90 -9.33
N ARG A 219 -22.18 -11.74 -10.05
CA ARG A 219 -21.03 -10.97 -9.56
C ARG A 219 -21.35 -9.50 -9.37
N ARG A 220 -22.07 -8.88 -10.31
CA ARG A 220 -22.53 -7.48 -10.22
C ARG A 220 -23.50 -7.28 -9.06
N ALA A 221 -24.39 -8.24 -8.78
CA ALA A 221 -25.29 -8.19 -7.63
C ALA A 221 -24.55 -8.20 -6.27
N ALA A 222 -23.37 -8.84 -6.20
CA ALA A 222 -22.55 -8.93 -4.99
C ALA A 222 -21.73 -7.66 -4.70
N VAL A 223 -21.65 -6.71 -5.64
CA VAL A 223 -20.89 -5.46 -5.45
C VAL A 223 -21.61 -4.56 -4.44
N PRO A 224 -20.93 -4.10 -3.37
CA PRO A 224 -21.56 -3.21 -2.40
C PRO A 224 -21.95 -1.87 -3.02
N LEU A 225 -23.01 -1.25 -2.48
CA LEU A 225 -23.30 0.15 -2.76
C LEU A 225 -22.37 1.04 -1.95
N PHE A 226 -21.97 2.16 -2.53
CA PHE A 226 -21.22 3.16 -1.79
C PHE A 226 -22.09 3.82 -0.72
N HIS A 227 -21.48 4.05 0.44
CA HIS A 227 -21.98 4.92 1.49
C HIS A 227 -20.77 5.57 2.20
N PRO A 228 -20.91 6.73 2.85
CA PRO A 228 -19.77 7.45 3.44
C PRO A 228 -18.94 6.62 4.44
N GLY A 229 -19.58 5.70 5.16
CA GLY A 229 -18.94 4.78 6.10
C GLY A 229 -18.19 3.59 5.48
N LEU A 230 -18.27 3.36 4.16
CA LEU A 230 -17.65 2.21 3.50
C LEU A 230 -16.12 2.30 3.57
N PRO A 231 -15.39 1.30 4.10
CA PRO A 231 -13.92 1.38 4.24
C PRO A 231 -13.19 1.66 2.92
N SER A 232 -12.15 2.47 2.99
CA SER A 232 -11.21 2.71 1.89
C SER A 232 -10.18 1.57 1.83
N THR A 233 -9.78 1.18 0.62
CA THR A 233 -8.75 0.15 0.41
C THR A 233 -7.39 0.75 0.01
N VAL A 234 -7.24 2.07 0.05
CA VAL A 234 -6.05 2.78 -0.45
C VAL A 234 -4.85 2.65 0.49
N GLY A 235 -5.08 2.67 1.80
CA GLY A 235 -4.01 2.58 2.79
C GLY A 235 -4.49 2.84 4.22
N ALA A 236 -3.66 2.46 5.19
CA ALA A 236 -4.01 2.56 6.62
C ALA A 236 -4.18 4.02 7.10
N VAL A 237 -3.36 4.96 6.60
CA VAL A 237 -3.46 6.38 6.97
C VAL A 237 -4.71 7.03 6.36
N PRO A 238 -5.03 6.86 5.07
CA PRO A 238 -6.31 7.32 4.54
C PRO A 238 -7.53 6.75 5.28
N GLU A 239 -7.50 5.46 5.62
CA GLU A 239 -8.59 4.83 6.36
C GLU A 239 -8.72 5.37 7.79
N ALA A 240 -7.60 5.61 8.48
CA ALA A 240 -7.59 6.21 9.81
C ALA A 240 -8.17 7.63 9.81
N LEU A 241 -7.85 8.46 8.80
CA LEU A 241 -8.43 9.80 8.69
C LEU A 241 -9.93 9.73 8.36
N ARG A 242 -10.34 8.87 7.42
CA ARG A 242 -11.75 8.68 7.05
C ARG A 242 -12.61 8.26 8.25
N ALA A 243 -12.07 7.41 9.13
CA ALA A 243 -12.78 6.90 10.30
C ALA A 243 -12.76 7.86 11.51
N LEU A 244 -12.04 8.98 11.41
CA LEU A 244 -11.89 9.93 12.50
C LEU A 244 -13.21 10.68 12.78
N PRO A 245 -13.61 10.88 14.06
CA PRO A 245 -14.72 11.76 14.38
C PRO A 245 -14.51 13.18 13.83
N GLY A 246 -15.54 13.71 13.16
CA GLY A 246 -15.47 15.01 12.48
C GLY A 246 -14.83 14.97 11.09
N SER A 247 -14.40 13.79 10.59
CA SER A 247 -14.08 13.66 9.17
C SER A 247 -15.36 13.63 8.33
N VAL A 248 -15.34 14.37 7.22
CA VAL A 248 -16.37 14.39 6.19
C VAL A 248 -15.83 13.77 4.91
N ARG A 249 -16.71 13.20 4.08
CA ARG A 249 -16.31 12.45 2.89
C ARG A 249 -17.20 12.81 1.69
N SER A 250 -16.57 13.04 0.55
CA SER A 250 -17.28 13.29 -0.70
C SER A 250 -18.01 12.03 -1.20
N ARG A 251 -18.99 12.22 -2.08
CA ARG A 251 -20.00 11.19 -2.39
C ARG A 251 -19.71 10.32 -3.61
N HIS A 252 -18.54 10.44 -4.24
CA HIS A 252 -18.25 9.64 -5.44
C HIS A 252 -18.02 8.16 -5.11
N PRO A 253 -18.73 7.21 -5.75
CA PRO A 253 -18.70 5.79 -5.37
C PRO A 253 -17.36 5.07 -5.43
N GLN A 254 -16.40 5.58 -6.20
CA GLN A 254 -15.09 4.97 -6.40
C GLN A 254 -13.90 5.85 -6.05
N ALA A 255 -14.09 7.17 -6.04
CA ALA A 255 -13.00 8.17 -6.07
C ALA A 255 -13.19 9.26 -5.00
N SER A 256 -13.94 8.94 -3.95
CA SER A 256 -14.20 9.88 -2.87
C SER A 256 -12.93 10.31 -2.14
N VAL A 257 -12.96 11.50 -1.55
CA VAL A 257 -11.93 12.06 -0.68
C VAL A 257 -12.54 12.24 0.71
N ALA A 258 -11.79 11.87 1.75
CA ALA A 258 -12.13 12.19 3.12
C ALA A 258 -11.28 13.38 3.59
N ALA A 259 -11.87 14.29 4.36
CA ALA A 259 -11.21 15.47 4.88
C ALA A 259 -11.58 15.75 6.33
N VAL A 260 -10.74 16.51 7.03
CA VAL A 260 -10.96 17.04 8.38
C VAL A 260 -10.25 18.39 8.50
N GLY A 261 -10.84 19.34 9.25
CA GLY A 261 -10.27 20.67 9.42
C GLY A 261 -11.20 21.79 8.93
N ALA A 262 -10.66 23.00 8.84
CA ALA A 262 -11.45 24.23 8.68
C ALA A 262 -12.31 24.27 7.39
N GLN A 263 -11.78 23.75 6.28
CA GLN A 263 -12.45 23.72 4.97
C GLN A 263 -12.87 22.31 4.54
N ALA A 264 -12.97 21.35 5.46
CA ALA A 264 -13.26 19.95 5.11
C ALA A 264 -14.62 19.77 4.40
N GLU A 265 -15.65 20.50 4.82
CA GLU A 265 -16.96 20.48 4.19
C GLU A 265 -16.91 21.05 2.78
N GLU A 266 -16.25 22.20 2.60
CA GLU A 266 -16.06 22.83 1.28
C GLU A 266 -15.32 21.90 0.31
N VAL A 267 -14.20 21.32 0.76
CA VAL A 267 -13.40 20.37 -0.04
C VAL A 267 -14.22 19.17 -0.48
N THR A 268 -15.14 18.68 0.35
CA THR A 268 -15.89 17.43 0.07
C THR A 268 -17.30 17.65 -0.48
N ALA A 269 -17.76 18.90 -0.57
CA ALA A 269 -19.14 19.25 -0.91
C ALA A 269 -19.59 18.77 -2.29
N ARG A 270 -18.70 18.82 -3.29
CA ARG A 270 -19.05 18.58 -4.69
C ARG A 270 -18.11 17.58 -5.34
N GLN A 271 -18.70 16.62 -6.05
CA GLN A 271 -17.95 15.69 -6.90
C GLN A 271 -18.86 15.15 -8.00
N THR A 272 -18.48 15.37 -9.26
CA THR A 272 -19.18 14.80 -10.43
C THR A 272 -18.95 13.29 -10.53
N LEU A 273 -19.88 12.57 -11.15
CA LEU A 273 -19.76 11.13 -11.41
C LEU A 273 -18.82 10.82 -12.59
N GLY A 274 -18.81 11.68 -13.62
CA GLY A 274 -17.80 11.68 -14.67
C GLY A 274 -16.66 12.62 -14.32
N PHE A 275 -15.46 12.33 -14.82
CA PHE A 275 -14.24 13.09 -14.49
C PHE A 275 -14.12 13.31 -12.98
N ALA A 276 -14.17 12.21 -12.22
CA ALA A 276 -14.39 12.21 -10.77
C ALA A 276 -13.32 12.98 -9.98
N VAL A 277 -12.17 13.22 -10.60
CA VAL A 277 -11.03 13.96 -10.04
C VAL A 277 -10.79 15.27 -10.79
N GLY A 278 -11.77 15.81 -11.53
CA GLY A 278 -11.65 17.03 -12.32
C GLY A 278 -12.03 18.32 -11.57
N ARG A 279 -12.34 19.40 -12.30
CA ARG A 279 -12.62 20.74 -11.73
C ARG A 279 -13.74 20.73 -10.68
N THR A 280 -14.83 20.00 -10.92
CA THR A 280 -15.93 19.87 -9.95
C THR A 280 -15.71 18.64 -9.07
N SER A 281 -14.65 18.67 -8.27
CA SER A 281 -14.28 17.60 -7.34
C SER A 281 -13.48 18.16 -6.16
N PRO A 282 -13.18 17.34 -5.13
CA PRO A 282 -12.30 17.75 -4.04
C PRO A 282 -10.90 18.20 -4.49
N PHE A 283 -10.42 17.70 -5.64
CA PHE A 283 -9.14 18.12 -6.22
C PHE A 283 -9.20 19.55 -6.76
N GLY A 284 -10.33 19.94 -7.36
CA GLY A 284 -10.59 21.31 -7.78
C GLY A 284 -10.71 22.26 -6.59
N ALA A 285 -11.45 21.87 -5.54
CA ALA A 285 -11.58 22.68 -4.33
C ALA A 285 -10.23 22.91 -3.63
N LEU A 286 -9.42 21.86 -3.49
CA LEU A 286 -8.06 21.98 -2.95
C LEU A 286 -7.12 22.82 -3.83
N HIS A 287 -7.33 22.83 -5.15
CA HIS A 287 -6.59 23.72 -6.04
C HIS A 287 -7.01 25.18 -5.86
N ASP A 288 -8.29 25.46 -5.70
CA ASP A 288 -8.81 26.81 -5.44
C ASP A 288 -8.39 27.37 -4.07
N LEU A 289 -8.07 26.48 -3.12
CA LEU A 289 -7.51 26.81 -1.80
C LEU A 289 -5.99 26.99 -1.80
N ASP A 290 -5.32 27.02 -2.97
CA ASP A 290 -3.86 27.01 -3.07
C ASP A 290 -3.20 25.88 -2.25
N GLY A 291 -3.86 24.72 -2.23
CA GLY A 291 -3.48 23.58 -1.40
C GLY A 291 -2.17 22.91 -1.80
N TYR A 292 -1.82 21.87 -1.05
CA TYR A 292 -0.59 21.12 -1.20
C TYR A 292 -0.83 19.62 -1.30
N VAL A 293 0.04 18.93 -2.02
CA VAL A 293 0.14 17.47 -2.01
C VAL A 293 1.33 17.06 -1.17
N LEU A 294 1.09 16.26 -0.14
CA LEU A 294 2.15 15.63 0.65
C LEU A 294 2.27 14.15 0.27
N LEU A 295 3.38 13.79 -0.37
CA LEU A 295 3.74 12.41 -0.66
C LEU A 295 4.61 11.87 0.48
N VAL A 296 4.18 10.80 1.15
CA VAL A 296 4.88 10.16 2.28
C VAL A 296 5.30 8.75 1.92
N GLY A 297 6.56 8.60 1.52
CA GLY A 297 7.17 7.34 1.11
C GLY A 297 6.45 6.65 -0.06
N VAL A 298 5.89 7.46 -0.96
CA VAL A 298 5.30 7.06 -2.23
C VAL A 298 5.80 7.99 -3.33
N GLY A 299 5.89 7.48 -4.56
CA GLY A 299 6.27 8.28 -5.73
C GLY A 299 5.07 8.95 -6.40
N HIS A 300 5.35 9.69 -7.47
CA HIS A 300 4.33 10.37 -8.27
C HIS A 300 3.34 9.43 -8.97
N ASN A 301 3.65 8.14 -9.12
CA ASN A 301 2.68 7.13 -9.57
C ASN A 301 1.49 6.94 -8.62
N ARG A 302 1.55 7.49 -7.41
CA ARG A 302 0.44 7.53 -6.45
C ARG A 302 -0.13 8.94 -6.29
N ASN A 303 0.40 9.95 -6.98
CA ASN A 303 -0.06 11.33 -6.87
C ASN A 303 -1.32 11.55 -7.71
N THR A 304 -2.48 11.46 -7.07
CA THR A 304 -3.78 11.63 -7.73
C THR A 304 -4.00 13.03 -8.33
N PHE A 305 -3.30 14.07 -7.87
CA PHE A 305 -3.41 15.40 -8.47
C PHE A 305 -2.90 15.45 -9.92
N LEU A 306 -2.08 14.49 -10.34
CA LEU A 306 -1.71 14.37 -11.75
C LEU A 306 -2.90 13.91 -12.62
N HIS A 307 -3.82 13.10 -12.10
CA HIS A 307 -5.09 12.83 -12.80
C HIS A 307 -5.98 14.08 -12.89
N TYR A 308 -5.95 14.97 -11.89
CA TYR A 308 -6.64 16.26 -12.01
C TYR A 308 -6.04 17.08 -13.15
N ALA A 309 -4.71 17.13 -13.30
CA ALA A 309 -4.05 17.78 -14.44
C ALA A 309 -4.45 17.16 -15.79
N GLU A 310 -4.57 15.82 -15.90
CA GLU A 310 -5.07 15.16 -17.12
C GLU A 310 -6.49 15.63 -17.50
N THR A 311 -7.35 15.92 -16.50
CA THR A 311 -8.71 16.41 -16.78
C THR A 311 -8.71 17.81 -17.40
N LEU A 312 -7.61 18.55 -17.26
CA LEU A 312 -7.44 19.90 -17.82
C LEU A 312 -6.65 19.91 -19.13
N ALA A 313 -5.87 18.87 -19.41
CA ALA A 313 -5.08 18.76 -20.64
C ALA A 313 -6.00 18.67 -21.87
N PRO A 314 -5.68 19.34 -23.00
CA PRO A 314 -6.49 19.21 -24.22
C PRO A 314 -6.51 17.78 -24.76
N VAL A 315 -5.40 17.05 -24.65
CA VAL A 315 -5.30 15.62 -24.99
C VAL A 315 -5.24 14.80 -23.72
N ARG A 316 -5.97 13.67 -23.70
CA ARG A 316 -6.02 12.75 -22.54
C ARG A 316 -6.45 11.37 -22.98
N ARG A 317 -5.92 10.35 -22.30
CA ARG A 317 -6.51 9.00 -22.35
C ARG A 317 -7.85 9.03 -21.63
N LEU A 318 -8.82 8.28 -22.14
CA LEU A 318 -10.12 8.11 -21.50
C LEU A 318 -10.31 6.68 -21.05
N LYS A 319 -11.05 6.52 -19.96
CA LYS A 319 -11.58 5.24 -19.51
C LYS A 319 -13.03 5.39 -19.12
N THR A 320 -13.70 4.25 -19.03
CA THR A 320 -15.05 4.17 -18.52
C THR A 320 -15.05 3.66 -17.09
N ARG A 321 -15.73 4.37 -16.20
CA ARG A 321 -16.06 3.89 -14.86
C ARG A 321 -17.43 3.26 -14.86
N ARG A 322 -17.54 2.13 -14.16
CA ARG A 322 -18.80 1.44 -13.90
C ARG A 322 -18.93 1.13 -12.42
N PHE A 323 -20.03 1.55 -11.82
CA PHE A 323 -20.33 1.32 -10.41
C PHE A 323 -21.84 1.31 -10.15
N PRO A 324 -22.31 0.56 -9.14
CA PRO A 324 -23.71 0.55 -8.78
C PRO A 324 -24.05 1.72 -7.85
N MET A 325 -25.23 2.32 -8.05
CA MET A 325 -25.83 3.31 -7.18
C MET A 325 -27.27 2.92 -6.84
N ALA A 326 -27.79 3.39 -5.72
CA ALA A 326 -29.22 3.38 -5.45
C ALA A 326 -29.84 4.64 -6.05
N VAL A 327 -30.80 4.48 -6.96
CA VAL A 327 -31.61 5.56 -7.55
C VAL A 327 -33.06 5.17 -7.33
N ASP A 328 -33.81 5.99 -6.58
CA ASP A 328 -35.20 5.73 -6.20
C ASP A 328 -35.44 4.34 -5.57
N GLY A 329 -34.47 3.87 -4.77
CA GLY A 329 -34.51 2.56 -4.11
C GLY A 329 -34.01 1.40 -4.98
N GLU A 330 -33.81 1.63 -6.27
CA GLU A 330 -33.36 0.62 -7.22
C GLU A 330 -31.85 0.65 -7.44
N ARG A 331 -31.25 -0.53 -7.60
CA ARG A 331 -29.82 -0.65 -7.93
C ARG A 331 -29.62 -0.43 -9.42
N VAL A 332 -28.99 0.69 -9.76
CA VAL A 332 -28.65 1.06 -11.14
C VAL A 332 -27.14 1.01 -11.33
N TRP A 333 -26.70 0.38 -12.42
CA TRP A 333 -25.30 0.45 -12.86
C TRP A 333 -25.08 1.72 -13.66
N ILE A 334 -24.28 2.62 -13.11
CA ILE A 334 -23.93 3.88 -13.75
C ILE A 334 -22.65 3.68 -14.53
N GLU A 335 -22.61 4.25 -15.74
CA GLU A 335 -21.44 4.31 -16.60
C GLU A 335 -21.05 5.77 -16.84
N THR A 336 -19.81 6.15 -16.52
CA THR A 336 -19.32 7.52 -16.73
C THR A 336 -17.91 7.56 -17.33
N PRO A 337 -17.58 8.58 -18.14
CA PRO A 337 -16.22 8.77 -18.62
C PRO A 337 -15.32 9.30 -17.49
N ASP A 338 -14.04 8.95 -17.54
CA ASP A 338 -12.98 9.55 -16.72
C ASP A 338 -11.64 9.53 -17.47
N VAL A 339 -10.64 10.22 -16.92
CA VAL A 339 -9.26 10.13 -17.43
C VAL A 339 -8.68 8.74 -17.26
N GLY A 340 -7.81 8.35 -18.17
CA GLY A 340 -7.14 7.05 -18.27
C GLY A 340 -6.23 6.75 -17.07
N ASN A 341 -5.24 5.89 -17.29
CA ASN A 341 -4.27 5.55 -16.25
C ASN A 341 -2.85 5.84 -16.74
N ASP A 342 -2.27 6.90 -16.21
CA ASP A 342 -0.89 7.28 -16.48
C ASP A 342 0.03 7.15 -15.25
N ASN A 343 -0.44 6.42 -14.23
CA ASN A 343 0.25 6.25 -12.95
C ASN A 343 1.67 5.72 -13.11
N ASP A 344 1.88 4.68 -13.91
CA ASP A 344 3.20 4.04 -14.06
C ASP A 344 3.86 4.35 -15.42
N THR A 345 3.29 5.29 -16.19
CA THR A 345 3.82 5.76 -17.48
C THR A 345 4.40 7.17 -17.31
N HIS A 346 3.55 8.20 -17.38
CA HIS A 346 3.99 9.59 -17.44
C HIS A 346 4.12 10.24 -16.07
N PHE A 347 3.34 9.80 -15.07
CA PHE A 347 3.33 10.45 -13.76
C PHE A 347 4.69 10.50 -13.06
N PRO A 348 5.52 9.42 -13.06
CA PRO A 348 6.86 9.48 -12.46
C PRO A 348 7.76 10.51 -13.14
N THR A 349 7.66 10.64 -14.47
CA THR A 349 8.45 11.59 -15.26
C THR A 349 8.00 13.02 -15.01
N VAL A 350 6.70 13.30 -15.16
CA VAL A 350 6.14 14.64 -14.92
C VAL A 350 6.39 15.11 -13.50
N GLY A 351 6.23 14.22 -12.52
CA GLY A 351 6.49 14.50 -11.12
C GLY A 351 7.94 14.90 -10.85
N ARG A 352 8.89 14.09 -11.31
CA ARG A 352 10.33 14.36 -11.14
C ARG A 352 10.74 15.67 -11.81
N GLU A 353 10.31 15.89 -13.06
CA GLU A 353 10.62 17.13 -13.78
C GLU A 353 10.02 18.35 -13.07
N PHE A 354 8.84 18.22 -12.46
CA PHE A 354 8.26 19.28 -11.63
C PHE A 354 9.08 19.53 -10.36
N GLU A 355 9.50 18.48 -9.65
CA GLU A 355 10.33 18.63 -8.46
C GLU A 355 11.62 19.39 -8.77
N GLU A 356 12.30 19.03 -9.87
CA GLU A 356 13.50 19.71 -10.35
C GLU A 356 13.22 21.17 -10.72
N HIS A 357 12.14 21.43 -11.47
CA HIS A 357 11.76 22.78 -11.91
C HIS A 357 11.39 23.70 -10.74
N ALA A 358 10.67 23.19 -9.75
CA ALA A 358 10.19 23.96 -8.60
C ALA A 358 11.17 23.95 -7.42
N GLY A 359 12.33 23.28 -7.54
CA GLY A 359 13.33 23.18 -6.47
C GLY A 359 12.82 22.43 -5.23
N ILE A 360 11.88 21.49 -5.41
CA ILE A 360 11.32 20.69 -4.31
C ILE A 360 12.38 19.71 -3.84
N ARG A 361 12.71 19.79 -2.55
CA ARG A 361 13.67 18.88 -1.93
C ARG A 361 12.95 17.79 -1.16
N GLU A 362 13.45 16.57 -1.31
CA GLU A 362 13.02 15.44 -0.50
C GLU A 362 13.47 15.62 0.96
N VAL A 363 12.56 15.38 1.89
CA VAL A 363 12.83 15.36 3.33
C VAL A 363 12.51 13.98 3.87
N VAL A 364 13.43 13.39 4.64
CA VAL A 364 13.20 12.07 5.24
C VAL A 364 12.50 12.24 6.58
N VAL A 365 11.29 11.69 6.70
CA VAL A 365 10.56 11.60 7.97
C VAL A 365 10.53 10.14 8.41
N GLY A 366 11.17 9.83 9.54
CA GLY A 366 11.41 8.43 9.89
C GLY A 366 12.35 7.78 8.88
N ASN A 367 11.83 6.77 8.17
CA ASN A 367 12.51 6.17 7.01
C ASN A 367 11.88 6.57 5.66
N ALA A 368 10.82 7.38 5.67
CA ALA A 368 10.04 7.68 4.49
C ALA A 368 10.58 8.93 3.77
N PRO A 369 10.92 8.85 2.47
CA PRO A 369 11.14 10.04 1.67
C PRO A 369 9.82 10.80 1.51
N CYS A 370 9.80 12.08 1.85
CA CYS A 370 8.62 12.94 1.81
C CYS A 370 8.84 14.14 0.90
N ARG A 371 7.78 14.54 0.19
CA ARG A 371 7.76 15.68 -0.72
C ARG A 371 6.48 16.46 -0.52
N LEU A 372 6.57 17.78 -0.35
CA LEU A 372 5.43 18.68 -0.29
C LEU A 372 5.39 19.51 -1.57
N LEU A 373 4.29 19.41 -2.32
CA LEU A 373 4.15 19.97 -3.67
C LEU A 373 3.02 21.02 -3.66
N PRO A 374 3.28 22.29 -3.98
CA PRO A 374 2.23 23.30 -4.09
C PRO A 374 1.37 23.05 -5.34
N VAL A 375 0.07 22.83 -5.14
CA VAL A 375 -0.88 22.49 -6.23
C VAL A 375 -0.92 23.61 -7.28
N ARG A 376 -0.93 24.88 -6.83
CA ARG A 376 -0.94 26.06 -7.72
C ARG A 376 0.19 26.05 -8.75
N LEU A 377 1.37 25.53 -8.40
CA LEU A 377 2.50 25.42 -9.34
C LEU A 377 2.48 24.09 -10.11
N LEU A 378 2.11 23.00 -9.43
CA LEU A 378 2.07 21.65 -10.01
C LEU A 378 1.13 21.57 -11.21
N ILE A 379 -0.09 22.12 -11.08
CA ILE A 379 -1.13 21.92 -12.09
C ILE A 379 -0.81 22.52 -13.46
N PRO A 380 -0.44 23.81 -13.60
CA PRO A 380 -0.10 24.35 -14.91
C PRO A 380 1.12 23.64 -15.52
N PHE A 381 2.12 23.27 -14.71
CA PHE A 381 3.28 22.51 -15.18
C PHE A 381 2.87 21.12 -15.70
N ALA A 382 2.16 20.34 -14.88
CA ALA A 382 1.76 18.98 -15.19
C ALA A 382 0.82 18.93 -16.40
N THR A 383 -0.12 19.88 -16.51
CA THR A 383 -1.07 19.96 -17.63
C THR A 383 -0.32 20.15 -18.96
N ARG A 384 0.62 21.12 -19.01
CA ARG A 384 1.46 21.34 -20.20
C ARG A 384 2.30 20.10 -20.50
N ARG A 385 2.96 19.54 -19.49
CA ARG A 385 3.90 18.44 -19.72
C ARG A 385 3.21 17.14 -20.14
N LEU A 386 2.06 16.82 -19.54
CA LEU A 386 1.23 15.69 -19.96
C LEU A 386 0.74 15.89 -21.40
N THR A 387 0.36 17.11 -21.79
CA THR A 387 -0.03 17.42 -23.17
C THR A 387 1.08 17.08 -24.16
N GLU A 388 2.32 17.49 -23.89
CA GLU A 388 3.48 17.19 -24.72
C GLU A 388 3.73 15.68 -24.84
N LEU A 389 3.74 14.97 -23.70
CA LEU A 389 4.03 13.53 -23.65
C LEU A 389 2.94 12.71 -24.34
N LEU A 390 1.67 13.05 -24.13
CA LEU A 390 0.55 12.36 -24.76
C LEU A 390 0.48 12.64 -26.27
N THR A 391 0.82 13.86 -26.70
CA THR A 391 0.93 14.18 -28.13
C THR A 391 2.08 13.39 -28.77
N ALA A 392 3.21 13.25 -28.08
CA ALA A 392 4.34 12.43 -28.53
C ALA A 392 3.99 10.93 -28.63
N ASP A 393 3.07 10.45 -27.78
CA ASP A 393 2.48 9.11 -27.89
C ASP A 393 1.46 8.97 -29.03
N GLY A 394 1.20 10.04 -29.79
CA GLY A 394 0.29 10.06 -30.92
C GLY A 394 -1.17 10.35 -30.59
N LEU A 395 -1.49 10.82 -29.37
CA LEU A 395 -2.84 11.29 -29.06
C LEU A 395 -3.07 12.67 -29.69
N THR A 396 -4.24 12.83 -30.33
CA THR A 396 -4.72 14.11 -30.85
C THR A 396 -5.91 14.62 -30.03
N ALA A 397 -6.17 15.92 -30.09
CA ALA A 397 -7.20 16.60 -29.32
C ALA A 397 -8.62 16.25 -29.76
#